data_AF-A0A7Y6ZDT8-F1
#
_entry.id   AF-A0A7Y6ZDT8-F1
#
_cell.length_a   1.000
_cell.length_b   1.000
_cell.length_c   1.000
_cell.angle_alpha   90.00
_cell.angle_beta   90.00
_cell.angle_gamma   90.00
#
_symmetry.space_group_name_H-M   'P 1'
#
loop_
_entity.id
_entity.type
_entity.pdbx_description
1 polymer ?
#
loop_
_entity_poly.entity_id
_entity_poly.type
_entity_poly.pdbx_seq_one_letter_code
_entity_poly.pdbx_strand_id
1 'polypeptide(L)'
;MRTNKRSKIATIPVSQKLAALLDATPSDRMLILVGDKGQKLDAGSASKAVSRSRNRIPELAPETKGFDLRLYDARGTTATRLLEAGLGLNDIASYMGWSIRYASQVIEH
;
A
#
# COMPACT_ATOMS: atom_id res chain seq x y z
N MET A 1 4.72 -6.40 11.83
CA MET A 1 4.48 -5.02 12.33
C MET A 1 3.10 -4.93 12.98
N ARG A 2 2.79 -3.91 13.81
CA ARG A 2 1.45 -3.70 14.39
C ARG A 2 0.82 -2.42 13.83
N THR A 3 -0.47 -2.46 13.53
CA THR A 3 -1.22 -1.28 13.06
C THR A 3 -1.55 -0.34 14.22
N ASN A 4 -1.51 0.98 13.99
CA ASN A 4 -1.68 1.96 15.06
C ASN A 4 -3.12 2.01 15.62
N LYS A 5 -4.14 1.87 14.76
CA LYS A 5 -5.55 2.07 15.17
C LYS A 5 -6.11 0.92 16.02
N ARG A 6 -5.70 -0.32 15.76
CA ARG A 6 -6.30 -1.53 16.39
C ARG A 6 -5.27 -2.56 16.82
N SER A 7 -3.97 -2.22 16.81
CA SER A 7 -2.85 -3.10 17.19
C SER A 7 -2.83 -4.46 16.47
N LYS A 8 -3.45 -4.55 15.29
CA LYS A 8 -3.48 -5.78 14.48
C LYS A 8 -2.09 -6.05 13.92
N ILE A 9 -1.68 -7.31 13.97
CA ILE A 9 -0.42 -7.75 13.37
C ILE A 9 -0.59 -7.71 11.85
N ALA A 10 0.38 -7.10 11.17
CA ALA A 10 0.53 -7.09 9.74
C ALA A 10 1.89 -7.69 9.38
N THR A 11 1.89 -8.69 8.49
CA THR A 11 3.12 -9.34 8.00
C THR A 11 3.33 -8.92 6.55
N ILE A 12 4.31 -8.05 6.29
CA ILE A 12 4.56 -7.55 4.93
C ILE A 12 5.78 -8.28 4.38
N PRO A 13 5.61 -9.25 3.46
CA PRO A 13 6.74 -9.90 2.83
C PRO A 13 7.50 -8.89 1.97
N VAL A 14 8.82 -8.93 2.03
CA VAL A 14 9.69 -8.07 1.22
C VAL A 14 9.97 -8.76 -0.10
N SER A 15 9.42 -8.24 -1.19
CA SER A 15 9.76 -8.73 -2.53
C SER A 15 11.20 -8.34 -2.89
N GLN A 16 11.81 -9.05 -3.84
CA GLN A 16 13.17 -8.70 -4.32
C GLN A 16 13.26 -7.25 -4.79
N LYS A 17 12.24 -6.75 -5.49
CA LYS A 17 12.17 -5.34 -5.93
C LYS A 17 12.10 -4.37 -4.75
N LEU A 18 11.36 -4.71 -3.70
CA LEU A 18 11.31 -3.89 -2.50
C LEU A 18 12.64 -3.94 -1.73
N ALA A 19 13.29 -5.11 -1.63
CA ALA A 19 14.60 -5.25 -1.01
C ALA A 19 15.63 -4.35 -1.70
N ALA A 20 15.73 -4.41 -3.03
CA ALA A 20 16.65 -3.56 -3.79
C ALA A 20 16.39 -2.06 -3.59
N LEU A 21 15.11 -1.65 -3.43
CA LEU A 21 14.77 -0.26 -3.11
C LEU A 21 15.19 0.12 -1.69
N LEU A 22 15.00 -0.76 -0.72
CA LEU A 22 15.43 -0.53 0.66
C LEU A 22 16.95 -0.41 0.75
N ASP A 23 17.68 -1.27 0.05
CA ASP A 23 19.16 -1.25 0.01
C ASP A 23 19.71 0.00 -0.66
N ALA A 24 18.99 0.56 -1.64
CA ALA A 24 19.33 1.83 -2.28
C ALA A 24 18.97 3.06 -1.42
N THR A 25 18.23 2.89 -0.32
CA THR A 25 17.85 3.99 0.56
C THR A 25 19.00 4.28 1.53
N PRO A 26 19.38 5.56 1.77
CA PRO A 26 20.44 5.87 2.71
C PRO A 26 20.17 5.29 4.11
N SER A 27 21.15 4.62 4.69
CA SER A 27 21.07 3.96 6.01
C SER A 27 21.34 4.91 7.18
N ASP A 28 21.73 6.15 6.89
CA ASP A 28 22.09 7.20 7.85
C ASP A 28 20.88 7.86 8.54
N ARG A 29 19.67 7.40 8.23
CA ARG A 29 18.41 8.03 8.67
C ARG A 29 17.42 7.02 9.21
N MET A 30 16.68 7.46 10.23
CA MET A 30 15.62 6.66 10.85
C MET A 30 14.37 6.48 9.97
N LEU A 31 14.16 7.38 8.99
CA LEU A 31 12.96 7.39 8.16
C LEU A 31 13.30 7.10 6.70
N ILE A 32 12.64 6.08 6.14
CA ILE A 32 12.74 5.72 4.71
C ILE A 32 12.02 6.75 3.85
N LEU A 33 10.84 7.20 4.27
CA LEU A 33 10.03 8.19 3.56
C LEU A 33 10.06 9.52 4.30
N VAL A 34 10.67 10.51 3.65
CA VAL A 34 10.74 11.90 4.11
C VAL A 34 10.00 12.82 3.14
N GLY A 35 9.39 13.87 3.66
CA GLY A 35 8.85 14.96 2.85
C GLY A 35 9.96 15.88 2.34
N ASP A 36 9.57 16.89 1.56
CA ASP A 36 10.51 17.79 0.85
C ASP A 36 11.47 18.56 1.78
N LYS A 37 11.16 18.72 3.08
CA LYS A 37 12.02 19.39 4.07
C LYS A 37 12.71 18.41 5.03
N GLY A 38 12.77 17.12 4.68
CA GLY A 38 13.42 16.08 5.48
C GLY A 38 12.61 15.58 6.69
N GLN A 39 11.43 16.13 6.93
CA GLN A 39 10.51 15.71 7.98
C GLN A 39 9.77 14.41 7.64
N LYS A 40 9.17 13.77 8.64
CA LYS A 40 8.28 12.62 8.44
C LYS A 40 7.21 12.93 7.40
N LEU A 41 7.09 12.07 6.40
CA LEU A 41 6.01 12.16 5.41
C LEU A 41 4.65 11.92 6.08
N ASP A 42 3.76 12.90 6.01
CA ASP A 42 2.39 12.77 6.50
C ASP A 42 1.47 12.10 5.46
N ALA A 43 0.33 11.61 5.91
CA ALA A 43 -0.61 10.87 5.06
C ALA A 43 -1.18 11.71 3.91
N GLY A 44 -1.40 13.01 4.12
CA GLY A 44 -1.91 13.91 3.09
C GLY A 44 -0.87 14.15 1.99
N SER A 45 0.38 14.40 2.39
CA SER A 45 1.50 14.55 1.45
C SER A 45 1.78 13.26 0.67
N ALA A 46 1.74 12.10 1.32
CA ALA A 46 1.86 10.81 0.65
C ALA A 46 0.76 10.59 -0.40
N SER A 47 -0.49 10.87 -0.04
CA SER A 47 -1.63 10.77 -0.96
C SER A 47 -1.45 11.70 -2.18
N LYS A 48 -1.09 12.96 -1.95
CA LYS A 48 -0.82 13.93 -3.04
C LYS A 48 0.32 13.48 -3.95
N ALA A 49 1.42 12.97 -3.38
CA ALA A 49 2.55 12.49 -4.17
C ALA A 49 2.13 11.35 -5.12
N VAL A 50 1.32 10.41 -4.62
CA VAL A 50 0.81 9.29 -5.41
C VAL A 50 -0.16 9.76 -6.49
N SER A 51 -1.10 10.66 -6.16
CA SER A 51 -2.01 11.26 -7.16
C SER A 51 -1.25 12.01 -8.27
N ARG A 52 -0.20 12.76 -7.93
CA ARG A 52 0.66 13.44 -8.92
C ARG A 52 1.40 12.46 -9.82
N SER A 53 1.85 11.33 -9.30
CA SER A 53 2.49 10.28 -10.11
C SER A 53 1.47 9.55 -10.98
N ARG A 54 0.28 9.25 -10.47
CA ARG A 54 -0.83 8.65 -11.22
C ARG A 54 -1.26 9.52 -12.40
N ASN A 55 -1.46 10.82 -12.19
CA ASN A 55 -1.90 11.73 -13.27
C ASN A 55 -0.86 11.91 -14.39
N ARG A 56 0.38 11.47 -14.19
CA ARG A 56 1.41 11.45 -15.23
C ARG A 56 1.36 10.18 -16.11
N ILE A 57 0.50 9.22 -15.76
CA ILE A 57 0.30 7.96 -16.48
C ILE A 57 -1.11 8.03 -17.09
N PRO A 58 -1.24 8.26 -18.41
CA PRO A 58 -2.53 8.51 -19.07
C PRO A 58 -3.58 7.44 -18.75
N GLU A 59 -3.20 6.15 -18.74
CA GLU A 59 -4.10 5.02 -18.51
C GLU A 59 -4.67 4.98 -17.08
N LEU A 60 -4.04 5.67 -16.14
CA LEU A 60 -4.45 5.75 -14.74
C LEU A 60 -5.10 7.08 -14.37
N ALA A 61 -5.13 8.04 -15.31
CA ALA A 61 -5.72 9.34 -15.08
C ALA A 61 -7.26 9.20 -14.92
N PRO A 62 -7.89 9.93 -13.98
CA PRO A 62 -9.34 9.81 -13.72
C PRO A 62 -10.20 9.98 -14.96
N GLU A 63 -9.82 10.89 -15.85
CA GLU A 63 -10.47 11.16 -17.13
C GLU A 63 -10.51 9.92 -18.04
N THR A 64 -9.47 9.10 -18.03
CA THR A 64 -9.38 7.87 -18.84
C THR A 64 -10.00 6.68 -18.12
N LYS A 65 -9.83 6.58 -16.80
CA LYS A 65 -10.33 5.47 -15.99
C LYS A 65 -11.82 5.55 -15.66
N GLY A 66 -12.41 6.74 -15.70
CA GLY A 66 -13.80 7.00 -15.29
C GLY A 66 -14.01 7.06 -13.77
N PHE A 67 -12.96 6.87 -12.97
CA PHE A 67 -12.97 6.99 -11.52
C PHE A 67 -11.59 7.30 -10.95
N ASP A 68 -11.56 7.77 -9.70
CA ASP A 68 -10.35 8.32 -9.09
C ASP A 68 -9.59 7.28 -8.26
N LEU A 69 -8.45 6.79 -8.78
CA LEU A 69 -7.59 5.83 -8.07
C LEU A 69 -6.81 6.48 -6.93
N ARG A 70 -7.04 6.04 -5.70
CA ARG A 70 -6.37 6.52 -4.49
C ARG A 70 -5.21 5.61 -4.09
N LEU A 71 -4.30 6.14 -3.27
CA LEU A 71 -3.26 5.34 -2.62
C LEU A 71 -3.84 4.15 -1.84
N TYR A 72 -5.02 4.32 -1.24
CA TYR A 72 -5.71 3.24 -0.53
C TYR A 72 -6.05 2.05 -1.43
N ASP A 73 -6.38 2.29 -2.70
CA ASP A 73 -6.84 1.26 -3.63
C ASP A 73 -5.73 0.26 -3.96
N ALA A 74 -4.46 0.68 -3.88
CA ALA A 74 -3.32 -0.22 -4.07
C ALA A 74 -3.35 -1.42 -3.11
N ARG A 75 -3.89 -1.24 -1.90
CA ARG A 75 -4.05 -2.32 -0.92
C ARG A 75 -5.15 -3.29 -1.33
N GLY A 76 -6.27 -2.78 -1.82
CA GLY A 76 -7.36 -3.60 -2.38
C GLY A 76 -6.88 -4.40 -3.60
N THR A 77 -6.23 -3.75 -4.56
CA THR A 77 -5.64 -4.43 -5.73
C THR A 77 -4.64 -5.51 -5.32
N THR A 78 -3.82 -5.26 -4.29
CA THR A 78 -2.89 -6.29 -3.80
C THR A 78 -3.64 -7.47 -3.18
N ALA A 79 -4.73 -7.23 -2.44
CA ALA A 79 -5.55 -8.31 -1.89
C ALA A 79 -6.18 -9.18 -2.98
N THR A 80 -6.73 -8.56 -4.03
CA THR A 80 -7.27 -9.27 -5.19
C THR A 80 -6.17 -10.12 -5.86
N ARG A 81 -4.98 -9.57 -6.10
CA ARG A 81 -3.86 -10.32 -6.68
C ARG A 81 -3.40 -11.51 -5.84
N LEU A 82 -3.41 -11.37 -4.52
CA LEU A 82 -3.05 -12.48 -3.62
C LEU A 82 -4.11 -13.58 -3.64
N LEU A 83 -5.40 -13.20 -3.73
CA LEU A 83 -6.48 -14.16 -3.90
C LEU A 83 -6.38 -14.90 -5.24
N GLU A 84 -6.13 -14.17 -6.33
CA GLU A 84 -5.91 -14.76 -7.67
C GLU A 84 -4.71 -15.72 -7.69
N ALA A 85 -3.69 -15.45 -6.87
CA ALA A 85 -2.56 -16.34 -6.64
C ALA A 85 -2.87 -17.55 -5.72
N GLY A 86 -4.13 -17.70 -5.27
CA GLY A 86 -4.61 -18.82 -4.48
C GLY A 86 -4.39 -18.71 -2.97
N LEU A 87 -4.02 -17.53 -2.44
CA LEU A 87 -3.84 -17.38 -1.00
C LEU A 87 -5.17 -17.39 -0.26
N GLY A 88 -5.16 -18.02 0.92
CA GLY A 88 -6.32 -18.07 1.80
C GLY A 88 -6.66 -16.70 2.40
N LEU A 89 -7.94 -16.51 2.75
CA LEU A 89 -8.45 -15.28 3.35
C LEU A 89 -7.69 -14.87 4.63
N ASN A 90 -7.25 -15.86 5.43
CA ASN A 90 -6.47 -15.63 6.65
C ASN A 90 -5.09 -15.03 6.36
N ASP A 91 -4.40 -15.52 5.33
CA ASP A 91 -3.08 -15.02 4.94
C ASP A 91 -3.20 -13.60 4.39
N ILE A 92 -4.21 -13.36 3.55
CA ILE A 92 -4.48 -12.01 3.02
C ILE A 92 -4.82 -11.05 4.17
N ALA A 93 -5.67 -11.45 5.12
CA ALA A 93 -5.98 -10.64 6.29
C ALA A 93 -4.72 -10.32 7.13
N SER A 94 -3.84 -11.31 7.32
CA SER A 94 -2.56 -11.14 8.02
C SER A 94 -1.61 -10.20 7.28
N TYR A 95 -1.49 -10.33 5.96
CA TYR A 95 -0.62 -9.45 5.16
C TYR A 95 -1.13 -8.02 5.09
N MET A 96 -2.43 -7.85 5.01
CA MET A 96 -3.03 -6.54 5.01
C MET A 96 -3.04 -5.93 6.41
N GLY A 97 -3.13 -6.72 7.49
CA GLY A 97 -3.46 -6.20 8.82
C GLY A 97 -4.95 -5.88 8.97
N TRP A 98 -5.79 -6.67 8.30
CA TRP A 98 -7.25 -6.62 8.38
C TRP A 98 -7.77 -7.63 9.40
N SER A 99 -8.99 -7.43 9.89
CA SER A 99 -9.75 -8.54 10.48
C SER A 99 -10.26 -9.44 9.36
N ILE A 100 -10.38 -10.75 9.61
CA ILE A 100 -10.93 -11.73 8.66
C ILE A 100 -12.29 -11.25 8.11
N ARG A 101 -13.18 -10.77 8.99
CA ARG A 101 -14.48 -10.17 8.59
C ARG A 101 -14.34 -9.04 7.55
N TYR A 102 -13.33 -8.19 7.71
CA TYR A 102 -13.12 -7.07 6.79
C TYR A 102 -12.51 -7.55 5.47
N ALA A 103 -11.59 -8.51 5.53
CA ALA A 103 -11.05 -9.15 4.33
C ALA A 103 -12.17 -9.82 3.51
N SER A 104 -13.10 -10.54 4.15
CA SER A 104 -14.28 -11.14 3.50
C SER A 104 -15.09 -10.09 2.74
N GLN A 105 -15.41 -8.97 3.39
CA GLN A 105 -16.21 -7.89 2.80
C GLN A 105 -15.55 -7.21 1.61
N VAL A 106 -14.21 -7.16 1.55
CA VAL A 106 -13.47 -6.54 0.45
C VAL A 106 -13.26 -7.51 -0.71
N ILE A 107 -13.23 -8.82 -0.45
CA ILE A 107 -12.85 -9.85 -1.41
C ILE A 107 -14.07 -10.58 -2.01
N GLU A 108 -15.13 -10.80 -1.24
CA GLU A 108 -16.37 -11.47 -1.71
C GLU A 108 -17.29 -10.53 -2.52
N HIS A 109 -16.72 -9.55 -3.21
CA HIS A 109 -17.45 -8.61 -4.07
C HIS A 109 -17.16 -8.83 -5.54
#